data_AF-K2QRZ1-F1
#
_entry.id   AF-K2QRZ1-F1
#
_cell.length_a   1.000
_cell.length_b   1.000
_cell.length_c   1.000
_cell.angle_alpha   90.00
_cell.angle_beta   90.00
_cell.angle_gamma   90.00
#
_symmetry.space_group_name_H-M   'P 1'
#
loop_
_entity.id
_entity.type
_entity.pdbx_description
1 polymer ?
#
loop_
_entity_poly.entity_id
_entity_poly.type
_entity_poly.pdbx_seq_one_letter_code
_entity_poly.pdbx_strand_id
1 'polypeptide(L)'
;MSVAPKVDRQTTTPFLLKLFYRSNAFHRLDEFSPHSSGPAPPHLQIYTWPTCSLRELTHLLVSALPSLLPDPAIGTRLAFRLIFPDTRGAASGRDSGPGRYLSKELGSVVIGGGGPGVDDEGAAAAAAATNGRGALDKLEGDADKTLADARHSNHSLRPSRKF
;
A
#
# COMPACT_ATOMS: atom_id res chain seq x y z
N MET A 1 -17.43 -0.10 16.67
CA MET A 1 -16.46 0.65 15.85
C MET A 1 -15.16 0.74 16.64
N SER A 2 -14.19 -0.13 16.37
CA SER A 2 -12.89 -0.06 17.06
C SER A 2 -12.14 1.17 16.55
N VAL A 3 -12.04 2.21 17.37
CA VAL A 3 -11.19 3.36 17.08
C VAL A 3 -9.75 2.85 17.03
N ALA A 4 -9.12 2.90 15.85
CA ALA A 4 -7.70 2.58 15.76
C ALA A 4 -6.95 3.56 16.67
N PRO A 5 -6.00 3.09 17.49
CA PRO A 5 -5.28 3.97 18.41
C PRO A 5 -4.61 5.08 17.60
N LYS A 6 -4.95 6.32 17.92
CA LYS A 6 -4.37 7.53 17.31
C LYS A 6 -2.92 7.61 17.77
N VAL A 7 -2.02 7.01 17.01
CA VAL A 7 -0.58 7.10 17.25
C VAL A 7 -0.17 8.56 17.13
N ASP A 8 0.40 9.11 18.20
CA ASP A 8 0.97 10.44 18.18
C ASP A 8 2.32 10.42 17.44
N ARG A 9 2.32 11.00 16.24
CA ARG A 9 3.47 11.04 15.33
C ARG A 9 4.59 11.97 15.82
N GLN A 10 4.33 12.84 16.81
CA GLN A 10 5.37 13.73 17.38
C GLN A 10 6.24 13.02 18.43
N THR A 11 5.65 12.09 19.17
CA THR A 11 6.30 11.39 20.29
C THR A 11 6.72 9.96 19.94
N THR A 12 6.13 9.38 18.90
CA THR A 12 6.44 8.01 18.46
C THR A 12 7.48 8.02 17.34
N THR A 13 8.57 7.26 17.49
CA THR A 13 9.56 7.08 16.41
C THR A 13 8.93 6.36 15.21
N PRO A 14 9.06 6.90 13.98
CA PRO A 14 8.56 6.22 12.78
C PRO A 14 9.41 4.98 12.48
N PHE A 15 8.82 4.01 11.78
CA PHE A 15 9.57 2.89 11.22
C PHE A 15 9.86 3.13 9.74
N LEU A 16 10.89 2.45 9.24
CA LEU A 16 11.25 2.48 7.83
C LEU A 16 10.35 1.52 7.03
N LEU A 17 9.55 2.06 6.13
CA LEU A 17 8.76 1.33 5.14
C LEU A 17 9.50 1.33 3.80
N LYS A 18 9.76 0.13 3.25
CA LYS A 18 10.24 -0.04 1.87
C LYS A 18 9.06 -0.26 0.94
N LEU A 19 8.75 0.74 0.13
CA LEU A 19 7.66 0.69 -0.85
C LEU A 19 8.22 0.30 -2.22
N PHE A 20 8.03 -0.96 -2.59
CA PHE A 20 8.39 -1.48 -3.91
C PHE A 20 7.25 -1.22 -4.90
N TYR A 21 7.58 -0.73 -6.10
CA TYR A 21 6.58 -0.36 -7.11
C TYR A 21 6.93 -0.95 -8.47
N ARG A 22 5.88 -1.31 -9.22
CA ARG A 22 5.99 -1.84 -10.59
C ARG A 22 4.70 -1.52 -11.34
N SER A 23 4.84 -1.17 -12.61
CA SER A 23 3.71 -0.94 -13.51
C SER A 23 3.15 -2.27 -14.01
N ASN A 24 1.83 -2.34 -14.21
CA ASN A 24 1.09 -3.47 -14.77
C ASN A 24 1.06 -4.79 -13.99
N ALA A 25 2.01 -5.02 -13.08
CA ALA A 25 2.10 -6.28 -12.36
C ALA A 25 2.77 -6.12 -10.99
N PHE A 26 2.52 -7.12 -10.18
CA PHE A 26 3.15 -7.31 -8.90
C PHE A 26 4.53 -8.00 -9.04
N HIS A 27 5.57 -7.47 -8.39
CA HIS A 27 6.82 -8.22 -8.11
C HIS A 27 6.55 -9.64 -7.59
N ARG A 28 7.33 -10.60 -8.09
CA ARG A 28 7.32 -11.98 -7.60
C ARG A 28 8.02 -12.07 -6.25
N LEU A 29 7.60 -12.99 -5.40
CA LEU A 29 8.20 -13.17 -4.07
C LEU A 29 9.68 -13.59 -4.15
N ASP A 30 10.06 -14.31 -5.21
CA ASP A 30 11.44 -14.73 -5.45
C ASP A 30 12.39 -13.55 -5.75
N GLU A 31 11.86 -12.42 -6.24
CA GLU A 31 12.65 -11.19 -6.47
C GLU A 31 13.14 -10.56 -5.16
N PHE A 32 12.52 -10.91 -4.03
CA PHE A 32 12.92 -10.44 -2.70
C PHE A 32 13.88 -11.40 -2.00
N SER A 33 14.10 -12.59 -2.54
CA SER A 33 15.00 -13.58 -1.97
C SER A 33 16.46 -13.08 -2.05
N PRO A 34 17.27 -13.26 -1.00
CA PRO A 34 18.70 -12.93 -1.04
C PRO A 34 19.48 -13.76 -2.08
N HIS A 35 18.89 -14.82 -2.61
CA HIS A 35 19.46 -15.67 -3.66
C HIS A 35 19.01 -15.25 -5.06
N SER A 36 18.23 -14.17 -5.18
CA SER A 36 17.86 -13.64 -6.49
C SER A 36 19.10 -13.14 -7.21
N SER A 37 19.29 -13.56 -8.46
CA SER A 37 20.44 -13.20 -9.29
C SER A 37 20.37 -11.77 -9.85
N GLY A 38 19.30 -11.03 -9.57
CA GLY A 38 19.04 -9.69 -10.08
C GLY A 38 19.23 -8.57 -9.04
N PRO A 39 19.35 -7.31 -9.50
CA PRO A 39 19.34 -6.16 -8.60
C PRO A 39 18.00 -6.07 -7.86
N ALA A 40 18.03 -5.54 -6.64
CA ALA A 40 16.83 -5.34 -5.85
C ALA A 40 15.80 -4.49 -6.63
N PRO A 41 14.50 -4.82 -6.56
CA PRO A 41 13.50 -4.05 -7.29
C PRO A 41 13.49 -2.57 -6.86
N PRO A 42 13.10 -1.66 -7.77
CA PRO A 42 13.04 -0.24 -7.47
C PRO A 42 12.09 0.02 -6.30
N HIS A 43 12.54 0.81 -5.35
CA HIS A 43 11.83 1.05 -4.11
C HIS A 43 12.04 2.45 -3.55
N LEU A 44 11.04 2.92 -2.83
CA LEU A 44 11.10 4.13 -2.03
C LEU A 44 11.25 3.76 -0.56
N GLN A 45 12.02 4.57 0.16
CA GLN A 45 12.23 4.45 1.59
C GLN A 45 11.46 5.56 2.29
N ILE A 46 10.44 5.19 3.04
CA ILE A 46 9.50 6.12 3.67
C ILE A 46 9.52 5.88 5.17
N TYR A 47 9.81 6.91 5.95
CA TYR A 47 9.63 6.87 7.40
C TYR A 47 8.18 7.17 7.74
N THR A 48 7.46 6.19 8.30
CA THR A 48 6.03 6.32 8.58
C THR A 48 5.61 5.55 9.83
N TRP A 49 4.31 5.63 10.15
CA TRP A 49 3.69 5.01 11.32
C TRP A 49 2.63 3.97 10.90
N PRO A 50 2.23 3.06 11.79
CA PRO A 50 1.22 2.05 11.47
C PRO A 50 -0.16 2.65 11.11
N THR A 51 -0.40 3.89 11.52
CA THR A 51 -1.63 4.65 11.20
C THR A 51 -1.63 5.22 9.78
N CYS A 52 -0.54 5.06 9.02
CA CYS A 52 -0.48 5.54 7.65
C CYS A 52 -1.48 4.80 6.75
N SER A 53 -2.27 5.56 6.00
CA SER A 53 -3.32 5.05 5.12
C SER A 53 -2.82 4.81 3.69
N LEU A 54 -3.55 4.02 2.91
CA LEU A 54 -3.27 3.83 1.50
C LEU A 54 -3.35 5.15 0.71
N ARG A 55 -4.23 6.07 1.12
CA ARG A 55 -4.29 7.44 0.60
C ARG A 55 -2.95 8.17 0.79
N GLU A 56 -2.44 8.21 2.02
CA GLU A 56 -1.14 8.85 2.31
C GLU A 56 -0.01 8.21 1.48
N LEU A 57 0.02 6.88 1.39
CA LEU A 57 1.03 6.16 0.59
C LEU A 57 0.91 6.47 -0.91
N THR A 58 -0.30 6.58 -1.44
CA THR A 58 -0.55 6.96 -2.83
C THR A 58 -0.03 8.36 -3.12
N HIS A 59 -0.33 9.32 -2.23
CA HIS A 59 0.17 10.70 -2.34
C HIS A 59 1.70 10.75 -2.33
N LEU A 60 2.34 10.03 -1.41
CA LEU A 60 3.80 9.97 -1.33
C LEU A 60 4.43 9.36 -2.58
N LEU A 61 3.85 8.27 -3.10
CA LEU A 61 4.35 7.60 -4.31
C LEU A 61 4.29 8.53 -5.53
N VAL A 62 3.15 9.19 -5.75
CA VAL A 62 2.93 10.05 -6.92
C VAL A 62 3.72 11.35 -6.81
N SER A 63 3.86 11.89 -5.60
CA SER A 63 4.70 13.06 -5.34
C SER A 63 6.18 12.78 -5.62
N ALA A 64 6.68 11.60 -5.22
CA ALA A 64 8.06 11.20 -5.46
C ALA A 64 8.31 10.79 -6.93
N LEU A 65 7.33 10.18 -7.58
CA LEU A 65 7.44 9.60 -8.93
C LEU A 65 6.25 9.99 -9.81
N PRO A 66 6.19 11.26 -10.27
CA PRO A 66 5.07 11.73 -11.09
C PRO A 66 5.00 11.03 -12.46
N SER A 67 6.13 10.54 -12.97
CA SER A 67 6.22 9.83 -14.26
C SER A 67 5.74 8.37 -14.19
N LEU A 68 5.38 7.86 -13.00
CA LEU A 68 4.90 6.50 -12.83
C LEU A 68 3.45 6.33 -13.29
N LEU A 69 2.66 7.41 -13.22
CA LEU A 69 1.26 7.39 -13.60
C LEU A 69 1.08 7.78 -15.07
N PRO A 70 0.08 7.20 -15.76
CA PRO A 70 -0.33 7.69 -17.07
C PRO A 70 -0.92 9.10 -16.94
N ASP A 71 -0.85 9.88 -18.02
CA ASP A 71 -1.55 11.16 -18.14
C ASP A 71 -2.75 10.97 -19.10
N PRO A 72 -4.01 11.13 -18.64
CA PRO A 72 -4.44 11.50 -17.29
C PRO A 72 -4.36 10.34 -16.27
N ALA A 73 -4.03 10.67 -15.02
CA ALA A 73 -3.93 9.70 -13.93
C ALA A 73 -5.27 9.10 -13.47
N ILE A 74 -6.38 9.68 -13.91
CA ILE A 74 -7.75 9.29 -13.57
C ILE A 74 -8.04 7.87 -14.09
N GLY A 75 -8.69 7.05 -13.25
CA GLY A 75 -8.94 5.64 -13.53
C GLY A 75 -7.77 4.71 -13.20
N THR A 76 -6.61 5.24 -12.79
CA THR A 76 -5.46 4.40 -12.44
C THR A 76 -5.71 3.68 -11.12
N ARG A 77 -5.60 2.34 -11.15
CA ARG A 77 -5.72 1.48 -9.97
C ARG A 77 -4.35 1.15 -9.39
N LEU A 78 -4.12 1.55 -8.15
CA LEU A 78 -2.96 1.16 -7.34
C LEU A 78 -3.36 0.05 -6.39
N ALA A 79 -2.77 -1.13 -6.58
CA ALA A 79 -2.98 -2.26 -5.69
C ALA A 79 -1.80 -2.39 -4.72
N PHE A 80 -2.12 -2.54 -3.44
CA PHE A 80 -1.15 -2.60 -2.35
C PHE A 80 -1.13 -3.99 -1.72
N ARG A 81 0.08 -4.48 -1.43
CA ARG A 81 0.29 -5.72 -0.70
C ARG A 81 1.51 -5.63 0.20
N LEU A 82 1.41 -6.30 1.34
CA LEU A 82 2.50 -6.43 2.30
C LEU A 82 3.32 -7.66 1.94
N ILE A 83 4.63 -7.49 1.92
CA ILE A 83 5.59 -8.58 1.73
C ILE A 83 6.40 -8.71 3.00
N PHE A 84 6.45 -9.91 3.57
CA PHE A 84 7.15 -10.17 4.82
C PHE A 84 7.84 -11.54 4.78
N PRO A 85 8.98 -11.71 5.45
CA PRO A 85 9.64 -13.00 5.55
C PRO A 85 8.77 -13.99 6.33
N ASP A 86 8.69 -15.23 5.85
CA ASP A 86 8.06 -16.35 6.54
C ASP A 86 8.97 -16.84 7.66
N THR A 87 8.60 -16.52 8.89
CA THR A 87 9.35 -16.96 10.08
C THR A 87 8.97 -18.36 10.54
N ARG A 88 7.97 -19.01 9.93
CA ARG A 88 7.49 -20.35 10.34
C ARG A 88 8.53 -21.45 10.08
N GLY A 89 9.35 -21.30 9.03
CA GLY A 89 10.42 -22.23 8.70
C GLY A 89 11.62 -22.18 9.66
N ALA A 90 11.91 -20.99 10.21
CA ALA A 90 13.04 -20.79 11.13
C ALA A 90 12.86 -21.50 12.48
N ALA A 91 11.61 -21.69 12.93
CA ALA A 91 11.31 -22.37 14.19
C ALA A 91 11.44 -23.91 14.13
N SER A 92 11.53 -24.50 12.94
CA SER A 92 11.56 -25.96 12.77
C SER A 92 12.96 -26.57 12.88
N GLY A 93 14.03 -25.78 12.95
CA GLY A 93 15.42 -26.26 13.06
C GLY A 93 15.92 -27.11 11.88
N ARG A 94 15.07 -27.40 10.89
CA ARG A 94 15.48 -27.94 9.60
C ARG A 94 16.05 -26.80 8.80
N ASP A 95 17.12 -27.08 8.07
CA ASP A 95 17.77 -26.21 7.10
C ASP A 95 16.71 -25.67 6.13
N SER A 96 16.07 -24.59 6.55
CA SER A 96 14.98 -23.98 5.81
C SER A 96 15.71 -23.22 4.74
N GLY A 97 15.68 -23.79 3.52
CA GLY A 97 16.24 -23.16 2.34
C GLY A 97 15.79 -21.70 2.20
N PRO A 98 16.27 -20.99 1.16
CA PRO A 98 16.22 -19.53 1.05
C PRO A 98 14.95 -18.91 1.64
N GLY A 99 15.13 -18.00 2.58
CA GLY A 99 14.05 -17.40 3.38
C GLY A 99 12.85 -17.07 2.50
N ARG A 100 11.75 -17.79 2.72
CA ARG A 100 10.54 -17.64 1.91
C ARG A 100 9.87 -16.33 2.28
N TYR A 101 9.43 -15.57 1.29
CA TYR A 101 8.60 -14.40 1.53
C TYR A 101 7.14 -14.75 1.34
N LEU A 102 6.27 -14.13 2.12
CA LEU A 102 4.82 -14.22 2.02
C LEU A 102 4.29 -12.86 1.54
N SER A 103 3.27 -12.89 0.69
CA SER A 103 2.49 -11.72 0.33
C SER A 103 1.12 -11.75 0.99
N LYS A 104 0.65 -10.61 1.47
CA LYS A 104 -0.72 -10.39 1.91
C LYS A 104 -1.30 -9.18 1.20
N GLU A 105 -2.49 -9.34 0.61
CA GLU A 105 -3.22 -8.23 0.01
C GLU A 105 -3.64 -7.24 1.10
N LEU A 106 -3.33 -5.96 0.88
CA LEU A 106 -3.67 -4.86 1.78
C LEU A 106 -4.95 -4.16 1.27
N GLY A 107 -5.04 -3.97 -0.04
CA GLY A 107 -6.20 -3.38 -0.69
C GLY A 107 -5.85 -2.71 -2.02
N SER A 108 -6.80 -1.99 -2.60
CA SER A 108 -6.54 -1.18 -3.78
C SER A 108 -7.22 0.18 -3.74
N VAL A 109 -6.57 1.16 -4.35
CA VAL A 109 -7.04 2.53 -4.48
C VAL A 109 -7.18 2.89 -5.96
N VAL A 110 -8.25 3.57 -6.33
CA VAL A 110 -8.45 4.10 -7.69
C VAL A 110 -8.39 5.62 -7.65
N ILE A 111 -7.55 6.21 -8.50
CA ILE A 111 -7.43 7.67 -8.63
C ILE A 111 -8.57 8.21 -9.48
N GLY A 112 -9.26 9.25 -9.02
CA GLY A 112 -10.33 9.89 -9.77
C GLY A 112 -11.60 9.03 -9.92
N GLY A 113 -11.86 8.18 -8.92
CA GLY A 113 -13.15 7.48 -8.81
C GLY A 113 -14.29 8.50 -8.70
N GLY A 114 -15.27 8.40 -9.60
CA GLY A 114 -16.25 9.46 -9.88
C GLY A 114 -15.97 10.13 -11.23
N GLY A 115 -16.28 9.40 -12.30
CA GLY A 115 -16.24 9.95 -13.66
C GLY A 115 -17.19 11.15 -13.84
N PRO A 116 -17.02 11.92 -14.92
CA PRO A 116 -17.92 13.02 -15.27
C PRO A 116 -19.31 12.46 -15.60
N GLY A 117 -20.21 12.43 -14.61
CA GLY A 117 -21.55 11.87 -14.80
C GLY A 117 -22.36 11.63 -13.51
N VAL A 118 -21.92 12.15 -12.36
CA VAL A 118 -22.79 12.28 -11.19
C VAL A 118 -22.85 13.74 -10.79
N ASP A 119 -24.07 14.23 -10.72
CA ASP A 119 -24.42 15.63 -10.78
C ASP A 119 -24.23 16.28 -9.41
N ASP A 120 -23.24 17.16 -9.30
CA ASP A 120 -23.27 18.25 -8.32
C ASP A 120 -23.10 19.54 -9.14
N GLU A 121 -24.23 20.20 -9.35
CA GLU A 121 -24.39 21.47 -10.06
C GLU A 121 -23.57 22.56 -9.36
N GLY A 122 -22.28 22.64 -9.70
CA GLY A 122 -21.36 23.62 -9.11
C GLY A 122 -19.90 23.57 -9.58
N ALA A 123 -19.50 22.64 -10.47
CA ALA A 123 -18.08 22.43 -10.81
C ALA A 123 -17.67 22.87 -12.22
N ALA A 124 -18.41 23.79 -12.87
CA ALA A 124 -18.07 24.31 -14.20
C ALA A 124 -16.92 25.34 -14.20
N ALA A 125 -16.24 25.60 -13.07
CA ALA A 125 -15.24 26.67 -12.94
C ALA A 125 -13.80 26.21 -12.62
N ALA A 126 -13.47 24.91 -12.65
CA ALA A 126 -12.11 24.45 -12.33
C ALA A 126 -11.50 23.49 -13.38
N ALA A 127 -11.99 23.51 -14.61
CA ALA A 127 -11.49 22.69 -15.72
C ALA A 127 -10.16 23.20 -16.33
N ALA A 128 -9.51 24.20 -15.72
CA ALA A 128 -8.21 24.69 -16.15
C ALA A 128 -7.28 24.85 -14.95
N ALA A 129 -6.18 24.07 -14.94
CA ALA A 129 -4.96 24.29 -14.15
C ALA A 129 -4.73 23.55 -12.80
N THR A 130 -5.17 22.29 -12.62
CA THR A 130 -4.64 21.47 -11.50
C THR A 130 -4.18 20.07 -11.93
N ASN A 131 -3.04 20.07 -12.64
CA ASN A 131 -2.08 18.96 -12.81
C ASN A 131 -2.16 17.89 -11.71
N GLY A 132 -2.76 16.71 -11.97
CA GLY A 132 -2.65 15.45 -11.20
C GLY A 132 -3.11 15.45 -9.72
N ARG A 133 -2.88 16.53 -8.98
CA ARG A 133 -3.15 16.75 -7.56
C ARG A 133 -4.64 16.73 -7.25
N GLY A 134 -5.48 17.34 -8.08
CA GLY A 134 -6.93 17.30 -7.85
C GLY A 134 -7.54 15.90 -8.00
N ALA A 135 -6.92 15.03 -8.82
CA ALA A 135 -7.35 13.63 -8.95
C ALA A 135 -6.94 12.78 -7.73
N LEU A 136 -5.84 13.13 -7.07
CA LEU A 136 -5.37 12.51 -5.82
C LEU A 136 -6.25 12.84 -4.61
N ASP A 137 -7.07 13.91 -4.67
CA ASP A 137 -8.07 14.18 -3.64
C ASP A 137 -9.25 13.19 -3.72
N LYS A 138 -9.60 12.75 -4.94
CA LYS A 138 -10.69 11.78 -5.20
C LYS A 138 -10.15 10.35 -5.31
N LEU A 139 -9.76 9.77 -4.17
CA LEU A 139 -9.38 8.35 -4.10
C LEU A 139 -10.55 7.49 -3.65
N GLU A 140 -10.85 6.44 -4.41
CA GLU A 140 -11.86 5.43 -4.09
C GLU A 140 -11.24 4.09 -3.67
N GLY A 141 -12.08 3.19 -3.14
CA GLY A 141 -11.70 1.85 -2.72
C GLY A 141 -11.21 1.82 -1.28
N ASP A 142 -10.03 1.25 -1.06
CA ASP A 142 -9.46 1.03 0.27
C ASP A 142 -8.60 2.20 0.78
N ALA A 143 -8.85 3.41 0.27
CA ALA A 143 -8.00 4.58 0.52
C ALA A 143 -7.77 4.87 2.01
N ASP A 144 -8.76 4.59 2.86
CA ASP A 144 -8.71 4.85 4.31
C ASP A 144 -8.17 3.66 5.12
N LYS A 145 -7.90 2.50 4.48
CA LYS A 145 -7.26 1.37 5.17
C LYS A 145 -5.84 1.75 5.59
N THR A 146 -5.48 1.40 6.82
CA THR A 146 -4.16 1.70 7.40
C THR A 146 -3.26 0.47 7.38
N LEU A 147 -1.94 0.70 7.48
CA LEU A 147 -0.96 -0.39 7.61
C LEU A 147 -1.23 -1.27 8.84
N ALA A 148 -1.73 -0.67 9.93
CA ALA A 148 -2.11 -1.38 11.14
C ALA A 148 -3.28 -2.34 10.89
N ASP A 149 -4.26 -1.98 10.08
CA ASP A 149 -5.44 -2.81 9.79
C ASP A 149 -5.04 -4.16 9.16
N ALA A 150 -4.15 -4.14 8.17
CA ALA A 150 -3.67 -5.37 7.56
C ALA A 150 -2.83 -6.25 8.49
N ARG A 151 -2.13 -5.65 9.46
CA ARG A 151 -1.39 -6.41 10.48
C ARG A 151 -2.35 -7.17 11.40
N HIS A 152 -3.42 -6.52 11.89
CA HIS A 152 -4.37 -7.15 12.81
C HIS A 152 -5.21 -8.26 12.17
N SER A 153 -5.49 -8.17 10.86
CA SER A 153 -6.17 -9.24 10.13
C SER A 153 -5.39 -10.58 10.15
N ASN A 154 -4.08 -10.60 10.46
CA ASN A 154 -3.31 -11.84 10.65
C ASN A 154 -3.62 -12.54 12.00
N HIS A 155 -4.06 -11.80 13.01
CA HIS A 155 -4.39 -12.36 14.33
C HIS A 155 -5.83 -12.87 14.46
N SER A 156 -6.68 -12.64 13.44
CA SER A 156 -8.07 -13.10 13.42
C SER A 156 -8.28 -14.48 12.76
N LEU A 157 -7.24 -15.32 12.71
CA LEU A 157 -7.45 -16.77 12.54
C LEU A 157 -7.74 -17.36 13.92
N ARG A 158 -9.02 -17.36 14.27
CA ARG A 158 -9.54 -17.87 15.54
C ARG A 158 -9.03 -19.28 15.83
N PRO A 159 -8.70 -19.61 17.10
CA PRO A 159 -8.58 -21.00 17.51
C PRO A 159 -9.98 -21.62 17.43
N SER A 160 -10.25 -22.40 16.39
CA SER A 160 -11.40 -23.29 16.37
C SER A 160 -11.10 -24.47 17.30
N ARG A 161 -11.20 -24.24 18.62
CA ARG A 161 -11.44 -25.33 19.56
C ARG A 161 -12.80 -25.92 19.22
N LYS A 162 -12.80 -27.11 18.63
CA LYS A 162 -13.96 -28.00 18.70
C LYS A 162 -13.69 -28.94 19.88
N PHE A 163 -14.62 -28.94 20.84
CA PHE A 163 -14.74 -30.00 21.82
C PHE A 163 -15.21 -31.27 21.13
#